data_AF-G5B4L0-F1
#
_entry.id   AF-G5B4L0-F1
#
_cell.length_a   1.000
_cell.length_b   1.000
_cell.length_c   1.000
_cell.angle_alpha   90.00
_cell.angle_beta   90.00
_cell.angle_gamma   90.00
#
_symmetry.space_group_name_H-M   'P 1'
#
loop_
_entity.id
_entity.type
_entity.pdbx_description
1 polymer ?
#
loop_
_entity_poly.entity_id
_entity_poly.type
_entity_poly.pdbx_seq_one_letter_code
_entity_poly.pdbx_strand_id
1 'polypeptide(L)'
;MLWEHMTQLKEAAIGVLILSWYPPGMADDNGERSTDLVPAILDTAHQYNIQVAFHIQPYKGWDDITVHDNIKYIIDMYGSHGAFYHYKNSMGKSLPLFYIYDSHLTTPEAWVHLLTPNGPHSIHNTPYDGVFIALLVEEGHTHDILEAGFDSMYTYFAFNGFSFGSSHQNWKAVKNFRDANNLMFIPSVGPGYIDTSIRAWNNHNTPNRVNGKYYEMALQAALTVRSEIISIPSFNEWHEGTQMEKAIPKKTPTRLYLDYLPHQPSLYLELTHCWAEHFIKEKEQWLM
;
A
#
# COMPACT_ATOMS: atom_id res chain seq x y z
N MET A 1 1.53 -20.34 9.45
CA MET A 1 1.40 -18.88 9.55
C MET A 1 1.97 -18.18 8.31
N LEU A 2 3.27 -17.87 8.18
CA LEU A 2 3.76 -17.14 6.98
C LEU A 2 3.47 -17.85 5.64
N TRP A 3 3.67 -19.17 5.57
CA TRP A 3 3.38 -19.94 4.36
C TRP A 3 1.88 -19.95 4.01
N GLU A 4 0.99 -19.88 4.99
CA GLU A 4 -0.47 -19.77 4.77
C GLU A 4 -0.81 -18.40 4.20
N HIS A 5 -0.15 -17.33 4.67
CA HIS A 5 -0.34 -15.99 4.12
C HIS A 5 0.11 -15.93 2.66
N MET A 6 1.31 -16.44 2.35
CA MET A 6 1.80 -16.50 0.97
C MET A 6 0.91 -17.38 0.07
N THR A 7 0.37 -18.47 0.60
CA THR A 7 -0.63 -19.29 -0.12
C THR A 7 -1.88 -18.46 -0.45
N GLN A 8 -2.44 -17.72 0.50
CA GLN A 8 -3.61 -16.86 0.26
C GLN A 8 -3.33 -15.72 -0.72
N LEU A 9 -2.15 -15.08 -0.64
CA LEU A 9 -1.74 -14.07 -1.60
C LEU A 9 -1.64 -14.64 -3.03
N LYS A 10 -1.16 -15.88 -3.18
CA LYS A 10 -1.16 -16.58 -4.47
C LYS A 10 -2.56 -16.93 -4.95
N GLU A 11 -3.45 -17.39 -4.06
CA GLU A 11 -4.87 -17.62 -4.38
C GLU A 11 -5.56 -16.36 -4.90
N ALA A 12 -5.16 -15.18 -4.40
CA ALA A 12 -5.66 -13.87 -4.81
C ALA A 12 -4.95 -13.29 -6.05
N ALA A 13 -4.00 -14.02 -6.67
CA ALA A 13 -3.16 -13.54 -7.78
C ALA A 13 -2.35 -12.26 -7.47
N ILE A 14 -1.93 -12.08 -6.22
CA ILE A 14 -1.09 -10.95 -5.79
C ILE A 14 0.39 -11.31 -5.98
N GLY A 15 1.12 -10.44 -6.68
CA GLY A 15 2.55 -10.61 -6.95
C GLY A 15 3.48 -9.87 -5.97
N VAL A 16 2.99 -8.86 -5.27
CA VAL A 16 3.81 -8.01 -4.39
C VAL A 16 3.10 -7.80 -3.05
N LEU A 17 3.79 -8.17 -1.97
CA LEU A 17 3.42 -7.81 -0.60
C LEU A 17 4.09 -6.47 -0.26
N ILE A 18 3.30 -5.50 0.20
CA ILE A 18 3.84 -4.24 0.73
C ILE A 18 3.88 -4.35 2.25
N LEU A 19 5.08 -4.50 2.81
CA LEU A 19 5.27 -4.79 4.22
C LEU A 19 5.32 -3.50 5.05
N SER A 20 4.40 -3.35 6.00
CA SER A 20 4.48 -2.31 7.04
C SER A 20 5.80 -2.41 7.80
N TRP A 21 6.55 -1.33 7.88
CA TRP A 21 7.92 -1.34 8.35
C TRP A 21 8.24 -0.18 9.30
N TYR A 22 8.89 -0.52 10.41
CA TYR A 22 9.48 0.39 11.37
C TYR A 22 11.00 0.16 11.46
N PRO A 23 11.80 1.19 11.79
CA PRO A 23 13.23 1.07 12.01
C PRO A 23 13.58 0.06 13.12
N PRO A 24 14.77 -0.59 13.07
CA PRO A 24 15.23 -1.47 14.13
C PRO A 24 15.14 -0.81 15.51
N GLY A 25 14.53 -1.51 16.46
CA GLY A 25 14.34 -1.01 17.82
C GLY A 25 13.08 -0.15 18.03
N MET A 26 12.37 0.19 16.95
CA MET A 26 11.10 0.93 16.97
C MET A 26 9.91 0.02 16.62
N ALA A 27 8.72 0.48 16.97
CA ALA A 27 7.43 -0.15 16.68
C ALA A 27 6.34 0.93 16.68
N ASP A 28 5.12 0.55 16.29
CA ASP A 28 3.94 1.36 16.56
C ASP A 28 3.67 1.45 18.08
N ASP A 29 2.81 2.38 18.48
CA ASP A 29 2.51 2.62 19.90
C ASP A 29 1.91 1.40 20.63
N ASN A 30 1.34 0.44 19.88
CA ASN A 30 0.60 -0.70 20.43
C ASN A 30 1.20 -2.07 20.11
N GLY A 31 2.32 -2.14 19.38
CA GLY A 31 2.89 -3.40 18.92
C GLY A 31 4.33 -3.62 19.35
N GLU A 32 4.93 -4.65 18.78
CA GLU A 32 6.28 -5.10 19.06
C GLU A 32 7.20 -4.83 17.87
N ARG A 33 8.51 -4.84 18.15
CA ARG A 33 9.54 -4.68 17.11
C ARG A 33 9.41 -5.80 16.09
N SER A 34 9.13 -5.45 14.84
CA SER A 34 8.85 -6.41 13.78
C SER A 34 9.98 -6.55 12.76
N THR A 35 10.99 -5.68 12.79
CA THR A 35 12.08 -5.66 11.80
C THR A 35 12.85 -6.99 11.72
N ASP A 36 13.01 -7.70 12.85
CA ASP A 36 13.69 -8.99 12.90
C ASP A 36 12.94 -10.11 12.15
N LEU A 37 11.65 -9.90 11.82
CA LEU A 37 10.84 -10.84 11.05
C LEU A 37 11.02 -10.68 9.53
N VAL A 38 11.61 -9.57 9.07
CA VAL A 38 11.75 -9.26 7.63
C VAL A 38 12.49 -10.36 6.86
N PRO A 39 13.62 -10.93 7.34
CA PRO A 39 14.29 -12.03 6.65
C PRO A 39 13.39 -13.26 6.45
N ALA A 40 12.64 -13.68 7.48
CA ALA A 40 11.75 -14.83 7.39
C ALA A 40 10.56 -14.58 6.43
N ILE A 41 10.05 -13.34 6.38
CA ILE A 41 9.01 -12.93 5.43
C ILE A 41 9.55 -12.99 4.00
N LEU A 42 10.75 -12.45 3.77
CA LEU A 42 11.43 -12.48 2.47
C LEU A 42 11.69 -13.91 1.99
N ASP A 43 12.26 -14.77 2.84
CA ASP A 43 12.52 -16.19 2.53
C ASP A 43 11.23 -16.90 2.13
N THR A 44 10.16 -16.71 2.91
CA THR A 44 8.86 -17.35 2.63
C THR A 44 8.24 -16.78 1.35
N ALA A 45 8.29 -15.46 1.13
CA ALA A 45 7.77 -14.84 -0.08
C ALA A 45 8.49 -15.37 -1.33
N HIS A 46 9.81 -15.55 -1.27
CA HIS A 46 10.61 -16.08 -2.36
C HIS A 46 10.18 -17.50 -2.77
N GLN A 47 9.91 -18.38 -1.79
CA GLN A 47 9.43 -19.74 -2.06
C GLN A 47 8.09 -19.77 -2.82
N TYR A 48 7.29 -18.72 -2.71
CA TYR A 48 5.98 -18.60 -3.36
C TYR A 48 6.01 -17.70 -4.61
N ASN A 49 7.18 -17.20 -5.01
CA ASN A 49 7.34 -16.19 -6.07
C ASN A 49 6.52 -14.93 -5.82
N ILE A 50 6.49 -14.47 -4.57
CA ILE A 50 5.96 -13.17 -4.16
C ILE A 50 7.14 -12.26 -3.89
N GLN A 51 7.06 -11.01 -4.35
CA GLN A 51 8.04 -9.98 -4.05
C GLN A 51 7.58 -9.13 -2.86
N VAL A 52 8.52 -8.47 -2.20
CA VAL A 52 8.27 -7.65 -1.00
C VAL A 52 8.77 -6.23 -1.25
N ALA A 53 7.85 -5.28 -1.20
CA ALA A 53 8.13 -3.84 -1.12
C ALA A 53 7.90 -3.36 0.32
N PHE A 54 8.33 -2.13 0.64
CA PHE A 54 8.27 -1.60 1.99
C PHE A 54 7.31 -0.41 2.10
N HIS A 55 6.50 -0.43 3.15
CA HIS A 55 5.62 0.65 3.58
C HIS A 55 6.19 1.26 4.85
N ILE A 56 6.95 2.33 4.70
CA ILE A 56 7.64 3.01 5.79
C ILE A 56 6.60 3.78 6.60
N GLN A 57 6.41 3.37 7.85
CA GLN A 57 5.49 4.00 8.78
C GLN A 57 6.09 5.25 9.42
N PRO A 58 5.28 6.20 9.89
CA PRO A 58 5.75 7.28 10.73
C PRO A 58 6.22 6.75 12.09
N TYR A 59 7.36 7.26 12.55
CA TYR A 59 7.96 6.91 13.84
C TYR A 59 8.48 8.17 14.54
N LYS A 60 8.77 8.04 15.83
CA LYS A 60 9.26 9.16 16.63
C LYS A 60 10.58 9.69 16.09
N GLY A 61 10.63 10.98 15.79
CA GLY A 61 11.82 11.66 15.28
C GLY A 61 12.10 11.37 13.82
N TRP A 62 11.08 11.00 13.04
CA TRP A 62 11.23 10.84 11.60
C TRP A 62 11.45 12.20 10.89
N ASP A 63 12.35 12.24 9.90
CA ASP A 63 12.56 13.35 8.98
C ASP A 63 13.20 12.84 7.67
N ASP A 64 13.58 13.75 6.77
CA ASP A 64 14.28 13.45 5.53
C ASP A 64 15.60 12.70 5.75
N ILE A 65 16.35 13.04 6.80
CA ILE A 65 17.63 12.39 7.15
C ILE A 65 17.42 10.98 7.68
N THR A 66 16.50 10.77 8.62
CA THR A 66 16.27 9.44 9.17
C THR A 66 15.60 8.52 8.16
N VAL A 67 14.74 9.06 7.28
CA VAL A 67 14.17 8.29 6.16
C VAL A 67 15.26 7.88 5.16
N HIS A 68 16.19 8.78 4.82
CA HIS A 68 17.38 8.42 4.04
C HIS A 68 18.14 7.23 4.65
N ASP A 69 18.46 7.31 5.94
CA ASP A 69 19.21 6.26 6.64
C ASP A 69 18.45 4.93 6.67
N ASN A 70 17.12 4.98 6.80
CA ASN A 70 16.26 3.80 6.75
C ASN A 70 16.19 3.17 5.36
N ILE A 71 16.12 3.96 4.29
CA ILE A 71 16.18 3.44 2.91
C ILE A 71 17.52 2.75 2.69
N LYS A 72 18.62 3.39 3.10
CA LYS A 72 19.96 2.78 3.05
C LYS A 72 20.01 1.47 3.83
N TYR A 73 19.48 1.44 5.05
CA TYR A 73 19.41 0.21 5.85
C TYR A 73 18.62 -0.90 5.15
N ILE A 74 17.42 -0.59 4.62
CA ILE A 74 16.58 -1.57 3.92
C ILE A 74 17.30 -2.15 2.70
N ILE A 75 17.95 -1.30 1.90
CA ILE A 75 18.67 -1.74 0.69
C ILE A 75 19.92 -2.54 1.07
N ASP A 76 20.73 -2.05 2.01
CA ASP A 76 21.95 -2.74 2.45
C ASP A 76 21.63 -4.12 3.07
N MET A 77 20.56 -4.22 3.85
CA MET A 77 20.19 -5.45 4.55
C MET A 77 19.42 -6.44 3.67
N TYR A 78 18.51 -5.95 2.82
CA TYR A 78 17.52 -6.79 2.14
C TYR A 78 17.57 -6.71 0.62
N GLY A 79 18.23 -5.69 0.03
CA GLY A 79 18.20 -5.40 -1.41
C GLY A 79 18.77 -6.51 -2.30
N SER A 80 19.64 -7.37 -1.75
CA SER A 80 20.20 -8.52 -2.47
C SER A 80 19.29 -9.76 -2.45
N HIS A 81 18.21 -9.75 -1.67
CA HIS A 81 17.33 -10.89 -1.52
C HIS A 81 16.46 -11.11 -2.77
N GLY A 82 16.29 -12.37 -3.20
CA GLY A 82 15.55 -12.70 -4.43
C GLY A 82 14.05 -12.34 -4.43
N ALA A 83 13.48 -12.08 -3.25
CA ALA A 83 12.12 -11.55 -3.10
C ALA A 83 12.07 -10.02 -2.97
N PHE A 84 13.19 -9.30 -2.87
CA PHE A 84 13.16 -7.85 -2.75
C PHE A 84 12.58 -7.21 -4.03
N TYR A 85 11.50 -6.45 -3.88
CA TYR A 85 10.77 -5.92 -5.03
C TYR A 85 11.55 -4.80 -5.73
N HIS A 86 11.66 -4.92 -7.04
CA HIS A 86 12.14 -3.86 -7.91
C HIS A 86 11.05 -3.54 -8.94
N TYR A 87 10.62 -2.28 -8.96
CA TYR A 87 9.76 -1.76 -10.00
C TYR A 87 10.56 -1.53 -11.28
N LYS A 88 10.05 -2.04 -12.40
CA LYS A 88 10.63 -1.83 -13.73
C LYS A 88 9.78 -0.82 -14.48
N ASN A 89 10.34 0.35 -14.75
CA ASN A 89 9.66 1.35 -15.56
C ASN A 89 9.73 1.02 -17.06
N SER A 90 9.01 1.80 -17.87
CA SER A 90 8.96 1.63 -19.34
C SER A 90 10.31 1.77 -20.05
N MET A 91 11.29 2.42 -19.43
CA MET A 91 12.67 2.54 -19.94
C MET A 91 13.57 1.37 -19.53
N GLY A 92 13.05 0.39 -18.79
CA GLY A 92 13.80 -0.76 -18.29
C GLY A 92 14.64 -0.48 -17.05
N LYS A 93 14.55 0.72 -16.45
CA LYS A 93 15.20 1.02 -15.15
C LYS A 93 14.48 0.20 -14.07
N SER A 94 15.26 -0.57 -13.32
CA SER A 94 14.77 -1.44 -12.25
C SER A 94 15.21 -0.85 -10.91
N LEU A 95 14.27 -0.38 -10.09
CA LEU A 95 14.54 0.31 -8.83
C LEU A 95 13.71 -0.27 -7.68
N PRO A 96 14.23 -0.29 -6.44
CA PRO A 96 13.43 -0.49 -5.23
C PRO A 96 12.21 0.43 -5.20
N LEU A 97 11.08 -0.02 -4.64
CA LEU A 97 9.88 0.80 -4.49
C LEU A 97 9.48 0.92 -3.02
N PHE A 98 9.26 2.16 -2.57
CA PHE A 98 8.97 2.51 -1.18
C PHE A 98 7.68 3.32 -1.08
N TYR A 99 6.74 2.85 -0.28
CA TYR A 99 5.58 3.64 0.13
C TYR A 99 5.90 4.39 1.40
N ILE A 100 5.66 5.70 1.43
CA ILE A 100 5.85 6.55 2.61
C ILE A 100 4.46 6.85 3.18
N TYR A 101 4.12 6.25 4.32
CA TYR A 101 2.85 6.52 5.01
C TYR A 101 2.89 7.89 5.68
N ASP A 102 1.78 8.64 5.63
CA ASP A 102 1.69 10.00 6.19
C ASP A 102 2.83 10.94 5.77
N SER A 103 3.29 10.82 4.52
CA SER A 103 4.39 11.64 3.95
C SER A 103 4.18 13.15 4.10
N HIS A 104 2.92 13.60 4.24
CA HIS A 104 2.54 14.99 4.44
C HIS A 104 2.89 15.56 5.83
N LEU A 105 3.32 14.73 6.80
CA LEU A 105 3.82 15.25 8.09
C LEU A 105 5.24 15.86 7.98
N THR A 106 5.93 15.61 6.86
CA THR A 106 7.22 16.22 6.52
C THR A 106 7.00 17.22 5.39
N THR A 107 7.62 18.40 5.48
CA THR A 107 7.37 19.48 4.50
C THR A 107 7.97 19.15 3.13
N PRO A 108 7.42 19.71 2.04
CA PRO A 108 7.98 19.52 0.70
C PRO A 108 9.45 19.94 0.61
N GLU A 109 9.88 21.00 1.30
CA GLU A 109 11.27 21.45 1.28
C GLU A 109 12.24 20.42 1.87
N ALA A 110 11.84 19.73 2.94
CA ALA A 110 12.63 18.65 3.51
C ALA A 110 12.70 17.47 2.52
N TRP A 111 11.58 17.08 1.91
CA TRP A 111 11.58 16.04 0.89
C TRP A 111 12.43 16.39 -0.34
N VAL A 112 12.43 17.67 -0.77
CA VAL A 112 13.30 18.14 -1.86
C VAL A 112 14.76 17.85 -1.58
N HIS A 113 15.19 17.92 -0.33
CA HIS A 113 16.58 17.65 0.03
C HIS A 113 17.01 16.19 -0.22
N LEU A 114 16.06 15.27 -0.16
CA LEU A 114 16.26 13.83 -0.34
C LEU A 114 15.91 13.34 -1.74
N LEU A 115 14.79 13.81 -2.30
CA LEU A 115 14.11 13.26 -3.48
C LEU A 115 14.28 14.12 -4.73
N THR A 116 15.14 15.13 -4.71
CA THR A 116 15.53 15.83 -5.95
C THR A 116 17.00 15.66 -6.24
N PRO A 117 17.44 15.59 -7.51
CA PRO A 117 18.85 15.38 -7.87
C PRO A 117 19.82 16.43 -7.29
N ASN A 118 19.34 17.63 -6.97
CA ASN A 118 20.14 18.73 -6.43
C ASN A 118 19.99 18.90 -4.92
N GLY A 119 19.24 18.02 -4.24
CA GLY A 119 19.08 18.06 -2.79
C GLY A 119 20.41 17.81 -2.06
N PRO A 120 20.67 18.47 -0.92
CA PRO A 120 21.93 18.38 -0.19
C PRO A 120 22.32 16.96 0.27
N HIS A 121 21.35 16.04 0.40
CA HIS A 121 21.59 14.62 0.70
C HIS A 121 20.73 13.73 -0.21
N SER A 122 20.65 14.11 -1.49
CA SER A 122 19.87 13.40 -2.49
C SER A 122 20.20 11.91 -2.55
N ILE A 123 19.16 11.09 -2.62
CA ILE A 123 19.29 9.64 -2.81
C ILE A 123 19.39 9.24 -4.29
N HIS A 124 18.98 10.14 -5.20
CA HIS A 124 19.00 9.88 -6.63
C HIS A 124 20.42 9.79 -7.17
N ASN A 125 20.62 8.92 -8.17
CA ASN A 125 21.93 8.62 -8.75
C ASN A 125 22.95 8.07 -7.74
N THR A 126 22.48 7.52 -6.61
CA THR A 126 23.29 6.77 -5.65
C THR A 126 22.91 5.28 -5.70
N PRO A 127 23.66 4.38 -5.03
CA PRO A 127 23.24 2.99 -4.86
C PRO A 127 21.92 2.81 -4.10
N TYR A 128 21.39 3.87 -3.48
CA TYR A 128 20.17 3.87 -2.68
C TYR A 128 18.97 4.47 -3.41
N ASP A 129 19.12 4.79 -4.71
CA ASP A 129 18.05 5.30 -5.55
C ASP A 129 16.84 4.35 -5.57
N GLY A 130 15.65 4.90 -5.73
CA GLY A 130 14.39 4.18 -5.57
C GLY A 130 13.21 4.91 -6.21
N VAL A 131 12.06 4.28 -6.17
CA VAL A 131 10.77 4.87 -6.54
C VAL A 131 10.00 5.15 -5.26
N PHE A 132 9.68 6.42 -5.01
CA PHE A 132 9.07 6.87 -3.76
C PHE A 132 7.61 7.27 -3.98
N ILE A 133 6.72 6.64 -3.21
CA ILE A 133 5.26 6.80 -3.34
C ILE A 133 4.72 7.56 -2.12
N ALA A 134 4.19 8.76 -2.33
CA ALA A 134 3.63 9.61 -1.28
C ALA A 134 2.13 9.35 -1.03
N LEU A 135 1.68 9.55 0.21
CA LEU A 135 0.27 9.42 0.57
C LEU A 135 -0.50 10.70 0.21
N LEU A 136 -1.48 10.57 -0.69
CA LEU A 136 -2.43 11.62 -1.04
C LEU A 136 -3.64 11.58 -0.09
N VAL A 137 -3.82 12.65 0.70
CA VAL A 137 -4.93 12.79 1.66
C VAL A 137 -5.84 13.94 1.23
N GLU A 138 -5.29 15.15 1.11
CA GLU A 138 -6.00 16.36 0.71
C GLU A 138 -5.71 16.73 -0.75
N GLU A 139 -6.54 17.58 -1.36
CA GLU A 139 -6.34 18.04 -2.74
C GLU A 139 -5.02 18.80 -2.90
N GLY A 140 -4.69 19.67 -1.93
CA GLY A 140 -3.46 20.47 -1.93
C GLY A 140 -2.19 19.61 -2.00
N HIS A 141 -2.22 18.42 -1.39
CA HIS A 141 -1.07 17.50 -1.39
C HIS A 141 -0.66 17.06 -2.80
N THR A 142 -1.52 17.17 -3.82
CA THR A 142 -1.11 16.87 -5.21
C THR A 142 0.06 17.72 -5.68
N HIS A 143 0.08 19.01 -5.31
CA HIS A 143 1.16 19.94 -5.66
C HIS A 143 2.35 19.74 -4.73
N ASP A 144 2.10 19.58 -3.43
CA ASP A 144 3.15 19.31 -2.44
C ASP A 144 3.97 18.06 -2.79
N ILE A 145 3.30 16.98 -3.24
CA ILE A 145 3.94 15.73 -3.66
C ILE A 145 4.83 15.94 -4.89
N LEU A 146 4.35 16.71 -5.87
CA LEU A 146 5.11 17.04 -7.08
C LEU A 146 6.34 17.87 -6.73
N GLU A 147 6.17 18.92 -5.93
CA GLU A 147 7.25 19.82 -5.51
C GLU A 147 8.29 19.10 -4.65
N ALA A 148 7.84 18.18 -3.78
CA ALA A 148 8.67 17.33 -2.93
C ALA A 148 9.58 16.37 -3.71
N GLY A 149 9.32 16.10 -5.00
CA GLY A 149 10.13 15.21 -5.83
C GLY A 149 9.74 13.72 -5.78
N PHE A 150 8.55 13.38 -5.28
CA PHE A 150 8.07 11.99 -5.32
C PHE A 150 7.77 11.51 -6.74
N ASP A 151 7.98 10.21 -7.00
CA ASP A 151 7.68 9.59 -8.29
C ASP A 151 6.18 9.30 -8.50
N SER A 152 5.43 9.16 -7.39
CA SER A 152 4.05 8.70 -7.42
C SER A 152 3.25 9.12 -6.19
N MET A 153 1.93 9.04 -6.30
CA MET A 153 1.01 9.13 -5.17
C MET A 153 0.11 7.90 -5.02
N TYR A 154 -0.24 7.52 -3.78
CA TYR A 154 -1.21 6.47 -3.44
C TYR A 154 -2.20 6.95 -2.37
N THR A 155 -3.31 6.22 -2.15
CA THR A 155 -4.46 6.77 -1.39
C THR A 155 -4.78 6.07 -0.07
N TYR A 156 -4.17 4.92 0.20
CA TYR A 156 -4.29 4.05 1.39
C TYR A 156 -5.69 3.73 1.95
N PHE A 157 -6.53 4.69 2.31
CA PHE A 157 -7.74 4.42 3.07
C PHE A 157 -8.76 3.59 2.27
N ALA A 158 -9.19 2.46 2.83
CA ALA A 158 -10.22 1.58 2.27
C ALA A 158 -11.63 2.21 2.26
N PHE A 159 -11.83 3.29 3.02
CA PHE A 159 -13.08 4.01 3.13
C PHE A 159 -13.19 5.12 2.06
N ASN A 160 -14.10 4.89 1.10
CA ASN A 160 -14.47 5.86 0.08
C ASN A 160 -15.17 7.06 0.71
N GLY A 161 -14.57 8.23 0.60
CA GLY A 161 -15.07 9.47 1.23
C GLY A 161 -14.32 9.90 2.49
N PHE A 162 -13.36 9.11 2.99
CA PHE A 162 -12.59 9.48 4.18
C PHE A 162 -11.71 10.72 3.96
N SER A 163 -11.09 10.79 2.79
CA SER A 163 -10.17 11.85 2.40
C SER A 163 -10.40 12.22 0.93
N PHE A 164 -9.79 13.32 0.46
CA PHE A 164 -9.80 13.64 -0.97
C PHE A 164 -9.21 12.49 -1.80
N GLY A 165 -8.08 11.94 -1.35
CA GLY A 165 -7.37 10.84 -2.03
C GLY A 165 -8.17 9.54 -2.07
N SER A 166 -8.87 9.16 -0.99
CA SER A 166 -9.65 7.91 -0.96
C SER A 166 -11.04 8.01 -1.58
N SER A 167 -11.47 9.21 -1.99
CA SER A 167 -12.77 9.42 -2.63
C SER A 167 -12.73 9.07 -4.11
N HIS A 168 -13.42 8.02 -4.53
CA HIS A 168 -13.37 7.50 -5.91
C HIS A 168 -13.76 8.55 -6.96
N GLN A 169 -14.65 9.48 -6.61
CA GLN A 169 -15.08 10.58 -7.49
C GLN A 169 -13.93 11.52 -7.89
N ASN A 170 -12.88 11.61 -7.06
CA ASN A 170 -11.73 12.49 -7.30
C ASN A 170 -10.64 11.82 -8.14
N TRP A 171 -10.65 10.48 -8.27
CA TRP A 171 -9.57 9.74 -8.94
C TRP A 171 -9.37 10.12 -10.41
N LYS A 172 -10.43 10.57 -11.10
CA LYS A 172 -10.30 11.11 -12.46
C LYS A 172 -9.52 12.43 -12.48
N ALA A 173 -9.73 13.30 -11.50
CA ALA A 173 -8.97 14.55 -11.38
C ALA A 173 -7.50 14.26 -11.05
N VAL A 174 -7.24 13.35 -10.10
CA VAL A 174 -5.89 12.90 -9.74
C VAL A 174 -5.17 12.28 -10.93
N LYS A 175 -5.86 11.45 -11.72
CA LYS A 175 -5.35 10.93 -13.00
C LYS A 175 -4.98 12.07 -13.95
N ASN A 176 -5.84 13.06 -14.15
CA ASN A 176 -5.52 14.15 -15.07
C ASN A 176 -4.29 14.95 -14.60
N PHE A 177 -4.16 15.16 -13.29
CA PHE A 177 -3.00 15.81 -12.68
C PHE A 177 -1.72 14.99 -12.90
N ARG A 178 -1.75 13.68 -12.67
CA ARG A 178 -0.58 12.81 -12.86
C ARG A 178 -0.11 12.82 -14.32
N ASP A 179 -1.05 12.75 -15.26
CA ASP A 179 -0.77 12.65 -16.69
C ASP A 179 -0.16 13.97 -17.21
N ALA A 180 -0.55 15.10 -16.63
CA ALA A 180 0.02 16.41 -16.93
C ALA A 180 1.44 16.62 -16.36
N ASN A 181 1.81 15.87 -15.32
CA ASN A 181 3.06 16.06 -14.57
C ASN A 181 4.01 14.84 -14.62
N ASN A 182 3.73 13.84 -15.46
CA ASN A 182 4.51 12.60 -15.56
C ASN A 182 4.66 11.84 -14.23
N LEU A 183 3.66 11.91 -13.35
CA LEU A 183 3.62 11.15 -12.10
C LEU A 183 2.86 9.84 -12.28
N MET A 184 3.18 8.86 -11.44
CA MET A 184 2.33 7.68 -11.28
C MET A 184 1.21 7.96 -10.25
N PHE A 185 0.09 7.24 -10.40
CA PHE A 185 -1.00 7.26 -9.41
C PHE A 185 -1.43 5.84 -9.13
N ILE A 186 -1.36 5.43 -7.86
CA ILE A 186 -1.67 4.08 -7.39
C ILE A 186 -2.93 4.17 -6.52
N PRO A 187 -4.14 3.96 -7.07
CA PRO A 187 -5.34 3.94 -6.26
C PRO A 187 -5.32 2.74 -5.29
N SER A 188 -5.65 3.00 -4.04
CA SER A 188 -5.87 1.96 -3.03
C SER A 188 -7.34 1.55 -2.95
N VAL A 189 -7.61 0.25 -2.97
CA VAL A 189 -8.96 -0.33 -2.92
C VAL A 189 -9.07 -1.34 -1.78
N GLY A 190 -10.03 -1.15 -0.88
CA GLY A 190 -10.26 -2.05 0.24
C GLY A 190 -11.66 -2.67 0.24
N PRO A 191 -11.84 -3.83 0.89
CA PRO A 191 -13.11 -4.57 0.86
C PRO A 191 -14.21 -3.97 1.73
N GLY A 192 -13.88 -3.02 2.59
CA GLY A 192 -14.73 -2.32 3.55
C GLY A 192 -13.88 -1.78 4.69
N TYR A 193 -14.52 -1.25 5.72
CA TYR A 193 -13.82 -0.70 6.90
C TYR A 193 -14.73 -0.74 8.12
N ILE A 194 -14.17 -1.18 9.26
CA ILE A 194 -14.80 -1.14 10.58
C ILE A 194 -13.71 -1.26 11.67
N ASP A 195 -13.49 -0.19 12.42
CA ASP A 195 -12.46 -0.13 13.48
C ASP A 195 -13.04 0.07 14.89
N THR A 196 -14.37 0.00 15.04
CA THR A 196 -15.08 0.35 16.27
C THR A 196 -14.70 -0.49 17.49
N SER A 197 -14.00 -1.61 17.30
CA SER A 197 -13.46 -2.40 18.41
C SER A 197 -12.26 -1.76 19.12
N ILE A 198 -11.54 -0.86 18.45
CA ILE A 198 -10.45 -0.07 19.02
C ILE A 198 -10.76 1.43 19.02
N ARG A 199 -11.66 1.90 18.14
CA ARG A 199 -12.09 3.30 18.03
C ARG A 199 -13.62 3.40 18.06
N ALA A 200 -14.23 3.13 19.22
CA ALA A 200 -15.69 3.09 19.36
C ALA A 200 -16.41 4.37 18.91
N TRP A 201 -15.72 5.51 18.92
CA TRP A 201 -16.22 6.81 18.46
C TRP A 201 -16.33 6.93 16.92
N ASN A 202 -15.66 6.06 16.15
CA ASN A 202 -15.53 6.17 14.69
C ASN A 202 -16.64 5.42 13.91
N ASN A 203 -17.75 5.06 14.57
CA ASN A 203 -18.81 4.26 13.98
C ASN A 203 -19.44 4.87 12.70
N HIS A 204 -19.42 6.20 12.58
CA HIS A 204 -19.94 6.87 11.37
C HIS A 204 -19.14 6.55 10.10
N ASN A 205 -17.90 6.06 10.23
CA ASN A 205 -17.00 5.72 9.12
C ASN A 205 -16.97 4.21 8.85
N THR A 206 -18.10 3.51 8.88
CA THR A 206 -18.16 2.04 8.75
C THR A 206 -18.84 1.59 7.44
N PRO A 207 -18.18 1.69 6.27
CA PRO A 207 -18.72 1.13 5.03
C PRO A 207 -18.80 -0.41 5.13
N ASN A 208 -20.03 -0.91 5.09
CA ASN A 208 -20.29 -2.35 5.03
C ASN A 208 -19.72 -2.96 3.75
N ARG A 209 -19.24 -4.21 3.83
CA ARG A 209 -18.69 -4.92 2.66
C ARG A 209 -19.76 -5.30 1.62
N VAL A 210 -21.03 -5.34 2.03
CA VAL A 210 -22.21 -5.69 1.20
C VAL A 210 -21.94 -6.94 0.34
N ASN A 211 -21.49 -8.02 0.99
CA ASN A 211 -21.16 -9.30 0.34
C ASN A 211 -20.20 -9.16 -0.86
N GLY A 212 -19.21 -8.25 -0.76
CA GLY A 212 -18.22 -7.99 -1.80
C GLY A 212 -18.55 -6.83 -2.73
N LYS A 213 -19.80 -6.34 -2.79
CA LYS A 213 -20.18 -5.28 -3.73
C LYS A 213 -19.43 -3.97 -3.50
N TYR A 214 -19.14 -3.63 -2.25
CA TYR A 214 -18.33 -2.45 -1.94
C TYR A 214 -16.93 -2.57 -2.57
N TYR A 215 -16.31 -3.74 -2.45
CA TYR A 215 -14.98 -4.00 -2.99
C TYR A 215 -14.97 -3.95 -4.52
N GLU A 216 -15.93 -4.62 -5.17
CA GLU A 216 -16.07 -4.63 -6.63
C GLU A 216 -16.27 -3.21 -7.19
N MET A 217 -17.04 -2.36 -6.50
CA MET A 217 -17.22 -0.96 -6.90
C MET A 217 -15.90 -0.16 -6.81
N ALA A 218 -15.10 -0.40 -5.78
CA ALA A 218 -13.78 0.23 -5.62
C ALA A 218 -12.80 -0.22 -6.71
N LEU A 219 -12.73 -1.54 -6.97
CA LEU A 219 -11.90 -2.13 -8.03
C LEU A 219 -12.30 -1.62 -9.41
N GLN A 220 -13.61 -1.57 -9.70
CA GLN A 220 -14.12 -1.01 -10.95
C GLN A 220 -13.70 0.46 -11.12
N ALA A 221 -13.79 1.28 -10.07
CA ALA A 221 -13.37 2.67 -10.11
C ALA A 221 -11.85 2.80 -10.37
N ALA A 222 -11.03 1.95 -9.74
CA ALA A 222 -9.59 1.92 -9.93
C ALA A 222 -9.20 1.54 -11.37
N LEU A 223 -9.93 0.63 -12.03
CA LEU A 223 -9.70 0.31 -13.45
C LEU A 223 -9.94 1.51 -14.36
N THR A 224 -10.93 2.36 -14.06
CA THR A 224 -11.25 3.51 -14.91
C THR A 224 -10.13 4.53 -15.01
N VAL A 225 -9.24 4.59 -14.00
CA VAL A 225 -8.11 5.51 -14.03
C VAL A 225 -6.89 4.97 -14.76
N ARG A 226 -6.95 3.75 -15.30
CA ARG A 226 -5.85 3.12 -16.05
C ARG A 226 -4.51 3.23 -15.34
N SER A 227 -4.48 2.81 -14.08
CA SER A 227 -3.24 2.79 -13.30
C SER A 227 -2.37 1.59 -13.69
N GLU A 228 -1.04 1.74 -13.59
CA GLU A 228 -0.12 0.60 -13.74
C GLU A 228 -0.09 -0.34 -12.54
N ILE A 229 -0.45 0.17 -11.36
CA ILE A 229 -0.45 -0.54 -10.07
C ILE A 229 -1.75 -0.19 -9.32
N ILE A 230 -2.38 -1.19 -8.72
CA ILE A 230 -3.48 -1.01 -7.75
C ILE A 230 -2.99 -1.59 -6.42
N SER A 231 -3.15 -0.84 -5.33
CA SER A 231 -2.82 -1.31 -3.98
C SER A 231 -4.08 -1.78 -3.26
N ILE A 232 -3.95 -2.83 -2.42
CA ILE A 232 -5.08 -3.40 -1.66
C ILE A 232 -4.78 -3.30 -0.16
N PRO A 233 -5.18 -2.21 0.50
CA PRO A 233 -5.29 -2.13 1.96
C PRO A 233 -6.58 -2.87 2.39
N SER A 234 -6.47 -4.08 2.94
CA SER A 234 -5.23 -4.75 3.35
C SER A 234 -5.30 -6.26 3.19
N PHE A 235 -4.14 -6.92 3.28
CA PHE A 235 -4.12 -8.35 3.52
C PHE A 235 -4.72 -8.67 4.89
N ASN A 236 -4.20 -8.06 5.97
CA ASN A 236 -4.50 -8.47 7.34
C ASN A 236 -4.50 -7.32 8.38
N GLU A 237 -4.91 -6.11 8.03
CA GLU A 237 -5.16 -5.03 9.01
C GLU A 237 -6.50 -5.25 9.71
N TRP A 238 -6.53 -6.28 10.57
CA TRP A 238 -7.72 -6.77 11.27
C TRP A 238 -8.34 -5.72 12.20
N HIS A 239 -7.52 -4.81 12.73
CA HIS A 239 -7.98 -3.76 13.64
C HIS A 239 -8.97 -2.80 12.98
N GLU A 240 -8.82 -2.58 11.67
CA GLU A 240 -9.65 -1.68 10.88
C GLU A 240 -10.66 -2.40 10.00
N GLY A 241 -10.73 -3.73 10.09
CA GLY A 241 -11.70 -4.51 9.34
C GLY A 241 -11.50 -4.41 7.82
N THR A 242 -10.30 -4.10 7.34
CA THR A 242 -9.96 -3.94 5.91
C THR A 242 -9.34 -5.18 5.29
N GLN A 243 -9.14 -6.24 6.07
CA GLN A 243 -8.45 -7.47 5.65
C GLN A 243 -9.20 -8.23 4.54
N MET A 244 -8.47 -8.77 3.57
CA MET A 244 -8.97 -9.79 2.64
C MET A 244 -8.60 -11.23 3.06
N GLU A 245 -7.73 -11.38 4.07
CA GLU A 245 -7.39 -12.67 4.68
C GLU A 245 -8.66 -13.43 5.10
N LYS A 246 -8.62 -14.77 4.97
CA LYS A 246 -9.76 -15.65 5.28
C LYS A 246 -10.30 -15.39 6.69
N ALA A 247 -11.59 -15.05 6.77
CA ALA A 247 -12.31 -14.89 8.04
C ALA A 247 -13.38 -15.98 8.23
N ILE A 248 -13.49 -16.50 9.45
CA ILE A 248 -14.51 -17.50 9.82
C ILE A 248 -15.49 -16.94 10.85
N PRO A 249 -16.75 -17.42 10.85
CA PRO A 249 -17.73 -17.07 11.90
C PRO A 249 -17.19 -17.41 13.29
N LYS A 250 -17.29 -16.45 14.22
CA LYS A 250 -16.89 -16.66 15.62
C LYS A 250 -17.83 -15.95 16.58
N LYS A 251 -18.22 -16.68 17.63
CA LYS A 251 -19.01 -16.16 18.74
C LYS A 251 -18.34 -16.52 20.07
N THR A 252 -18.22 -15.54 20.94
CA THR A 252 -17.87 -15.69 22.36
C THR A 252 -19.07 -15.30 23.21
N PRO A 253 -19.05 -15.52 24.54
CA PRO A 253 -20.16 -15.08 25.42
C PRO A 253 -20.43 -13.57 25.36
N THR A 254 -19.41 -12.75 25.07
CA THR A 254 -19.48 -11.28 25.09
C THR A 254 -19.45 -10.65 23.71
N ARG A 255 -19.14 -11.41 22.64
CA ARG A 255 -18.94 -10.84 21.30
C ARG A 255 -19.38 -11.79 20.20
N LEU A 256 -20.18 -11.25 19.28
CA LEU A 256 -20.38 -11.83 17.96
C LEU A 256 -19.44 -11.11 16.98
N TYR A 257 -18.54 -11.86 16.33
CA TYR A 257 -17.66 -11.29 15.32
C TYR A 257 -18.38 -11.23 13.98
N LEU A 258 -18.06 -10.21 13.18
CA LEU A 258 -18.45 -10.17 11.77
C LEU A 258 -17.68 -11.23 11.00
N ASP A 259 -18.30 -11.73 9.94
CA ASP A 259 -17.76 -12.77 9.07
C ASP A 259 -18.20 -12.53 7.62
N TYR A 260 -17.91 -13.50 6.75
CA TYR A 260 -18.17 -13.38 5.31
C TYR A 260 -19.41 -14.16 4.84
N LEU A 261 -20.24 -14.65 5.76
CA LEU A 261 -21.46 -15.37 5.41
C LEU A 261 -22.41 -14.48 4.58
N PRO A 262 -23.17 -15.06 3.63
CA PRO A 262 -23.31 -16.51 3.36
C PRO A 262 -22.20 -17.10 2.48
N HIS A 263 -21.15 -16.35 2.17
CA HIS A 263 -20.04 -16.82 1.34
C HIS A 263 -18.96 -17.55 2.15
N GLN A 264 -18.02 -18.17 1.43
CA GLN A 264 -16.89 -18.86 2.04
C GLN A 264 -15.87 -17.88 2.63
N PRO A 265 -15.01 -18.32 3.57
CA PRO A 265 -13.92 -17.51 4.11
C PRO A 265 -13.00 -16.91 3.04
N SER A 266 -12.90 -17.55 1.87
CA SER A 266 -12.07 -17.14 0.74
C SER A 266 -12.67 -16.04 -0.15
N LEU A 267 -13.89 -15.54 0.13
CA LEU A 267 -14.62 -14.59 -0.74
C LEU A 267 -13.74 -13.45 -1.29
N TYR A 268 -12.99 -12.75 -0.42
CA TYR A 268 -12.22 -11.58 -0.85
C TYR A 268 -10.94 -11.94 -1.60
N LEU A 269 -10.40 -13.15 -1.39
CA LEU A 269 -9.30 -13.66 -2.21
C LEU A 269 -9.80 -14.00 -3.62
N GLU A 270 -10.95 -14.67 -3.72
CA GLU A 270 -11.59 -15.02 -4.99
C GLU A 270 -11.97 -13.78 -5.81
N LEU A 271 -12.55 -12.76 -5.16
CA LEU A 271 -12.82 -11.48 -5.80
C LEU A 271 -11.54 -10.80 -6.28
N THR A 272 -10.51 -10.76 -5.43
CA THR A 272 -9.23 -10.14 -5.81
C THR A 272 -8.61 -10.84 -7.02
N HIS A 273 -8.65 -12.18 -7.07
CA HIS A 273 -8.16 -12.94 -8.21
C HIS A 273 -8.92 -12.61 -9.49
N CYS A 274 -10.26 -12.63 -9.45
CA CYS A 274 -11.11 -12.30 -10.61
C CYS A 274 -10.77 -10.90 -11.17
N TRP A 275 -10.62 -9.91 -10.28
CA TRP A 275 -10.29 -8.55 -10.67
C TRP A 275 -8.83 -8.38 -11.10
N ALA A 276 -7.90 -9.17 -10.56
CA ALA A 276 -6.51 -9.19 -11.03
C ALA A 276 -6.43 -9.71 -12.47
N GLU A 277 -7.16 -10.77 -12.82
CA GLU A 277 -7.24 -11.26 -14.20
C GLU A 277 -7.86 -10.21 -15.14
N HIS A 278 -8.91 -9.51 -14.69
CA HIS A 278 -9.53 -8.43 -15.46
C HIS A 278 -8.55 -7.26 -15.64
N PHE A 279 -7.86 -6.84 -14.57
CA PHE A 279 -6.85 -5.79 -14.61
C PHE A 279 -5.73 -6.10 -15.61
N ILE A 280 -5.21 -7.34 -15.62
CA ILE A 280 -4.16 -7.75 -16.56
C ILE A 280 -4.65 -7.63 -18.01
N LYS A 281 -5.86 -8.13 -18.31
CA LYS A 281 -6.45 -8.05 -19.66
C LYS A 281 -6.67 -6.61 -20.12
N GLU A 282 -7.14 -5.73 -19.24
CA GLU A 282 -7.32 -4.32 -19.55
C GLU A 282 -5.97 -3.61 -19.77
N LYS A 283 -4.99 -3.90 -18.92
CA LYS A 283 -3.65 -3.31 -19.03
C LYS A 283 -2.96 -3.67 -20.34
N GLU A 284 -3.11 -4.91 -20.83
CA GLU A 284 -2.63 -5.32 -22.16
C GLU A 284 -3.25 -4.49 -23.28
N GLN A 285 -4.52 -4.09 -23.17
CA GLN A 285 -5.20 -3.26 -24.16
C GLN A 285 -4.80 -1.79 -24.09
N TRP A 286 -4.40 -1.27 -22.92
CA TRP A 286 -3.97 0.11 -22.77
C TRP A 286 -2.54 0.35 -23.30
N LEU A 287 -1.73 -0.71 -23.36
CA LEU A 287 -0.34 -0.67 -23.81
C LEU A 287 -0.16 -0.97 -25.30
N MET A 288 -1.25 -1.33 -26.01
CA MET A 288 -1.33 -1.39 -27.49
C MET A 288 -1.71 -0.02 -28.06
#